data_AF-A0A377M1C3-F1
#
_entry.id   AF-A0A377M1C3-F1
#
_cell.length_a   1.000
_cell.length_b   1.000
_cell.length_c   1.000
_cell.angle_alpha   90.00
_cell.angle_beta   90.00
_cell.angle_gamma   90.00
#
_symmetry.space_group_name_H-M   'P 1'
#
loop_
_entity.id
_entity.type
_entity.pdbx_description
1 polymer ?
#
loop_
_entity_poly.entity_id
_entity_poly.type
_entity_poly.pdbx_seq_one_letter_code
_entity_poly.pdbx_strand_id
1 'polypeptide(L)'
;MKLNLIVRSLALAGLLVSVSPSYAAEAPKDATAATQQANNALFNQLPFSDNTDFTNAHKGFIAPLPQEIIKGEQGMLSGIRNSTPLLKRVIKHRIPLIPVYGVNLS
;
A
#
# COMPACT_ATOMS: atom_id res chain seq x y z
N MET A 1 41.92 47.02 -1.86
CA MET A 1 42.15 45.57 -1.80
C MET A 1 41.20 44.77 -0.88
N LYS A 2 40.41 45.41 0.02
CA LYS A 2 39.53 44.68 0.96
C LYS A 2 38.21 44.15 0.35
N LEU A 3 37.65 44.83 -0.66
CA LEU A 3 36.39 44.41 -1.31
C LEU A 3 36.53 43.05 -2.03
N ASN A 4 37.64 42.85 -2.74
CA ASN A 4 37.92 41.59 -3.45
C ASN A 4 38.12 40.40 -2.49
N LEU A 5 38.53 40.65 -1.24
CA LEU A 5 38.64 39.63 -0.20
C LEU A 5 37.26 39.21 0.33
N ILE A 6 36.34 40.16 0.52
CA ILE A 6 34.98 39.90 0.99
C ILE A 6 34.17 39.14 -0.09
N VAL A 7 34.32 39.54 -1.37
CA VAL A 7 33.65 38.85 -2.48
C VAL A 7 34.16 37.41 -2.60
N ARG A 8 35.46 37.18 -2.40
CA ARG A 8 36.04 35.83 -2.39
C ARG A 8 35.56 34.99 -1.20
N SER A 9 35.48 35.57 0.00
CA SER A 9 34.99 34.84 1.17
C SER A 9 33.50 34.51 1.05
N LEU A 10 32.70 35.40 0.47
CA LEU A 10 31.27 35.17 0.23
C LEU A 10 31.04 34.13 -0.88
N ALA A 11 31.85 34.14 -1.93
CA ALA A 11 31.83 33.11 -2.98
C ALA A 11 32.22 31.73 -2.45
N LEU A 12 33.20 31.64 -1.55
CA LEU A 12 33.62 30.38 -0.92
C LEU A 12 32.56 29.85 0.07
N ALA A 13 31.90 30.75 0.81
CA ALA A 13 30.83 30.38 1.75
C ALA A 13 29.55 29.90 1.02
N GLY A 14 29.24 30.45 -0.16
CA GLY A 14 28.09 30.02 -0.97
C GLY A 14 28.21 28.60 -1.53
N LEU A 15 29.42 28.07 -1.65
CA LEU A 15 29.66 26.72 -2.20
C LEU A 15 29.28 25.59 -1.23
N LEU A 16 29.17 25.87 0.08
CA LEU A 16 28.90 24.86 1.11
C LEU A 16 27.41 24.61 1.40
N VAL A 17 26.51 25.39 0.79
CA VAL A 17 25.05 25.33 1.06
C VAL A 17 24.29 24.40 0.11
N SER A 18 24.92 23.86 -0.94
CA SER A 18 24.19 23.22 -2.06
C SER A 18 23.99 21.70 -1.97
N VAL A 19 24.41 21.01 -0.90
CA VAL A 19 24.19 19.56 -0.78
C VAL A 19 23.13 19.26 0.29
N SER A 20 21.87 19.43 -0.09
CA SER A 20 20.78 18.76 0.62
C SER A 20 20.74 17.31 0.15
N PRO A 21 20.89 16.29 1.02
CA PRO A 21 20.69 14.91 0.61
C PRO A 21 19.25 14.76 0.14
N SER A 22 19.07 14.54 -1.16
CA SER A 22 17.81 14.10 -1.71
C SER A 22 17.61 12.65 -1.27
N TYR A 23 16.76 12.43 -0.27
CA TYR A 23 16.28 11.10 0.07
C TYR A 23 15.40 10.63 -1.08
N ALA A 24 15.99 9.89 -2.03
CA ALA A 24 15.23 9.18 -3.03
C ALA A 24 14.41 8.09 -2.33
N ALA A 25 13.11 8.04 -2.63
CA ALA A 25 12.25 6.98 -2.13
C ALA A 25 12.78 5.63 -2.65
N GLU A 26 13.34 4.82 -1.76
CA GLU A 26 13.83 3.49 -2.10
C GLU A 26 12.64 2.58 -2.45
N ALA A 27 12.79 1.76 -3.48
CA ALA A 27 11.74 0.83 -3.87
C ALA A 27 11.42 -0.14 -2.70
N PRO A 28 10.16 -0.60 -2.58
CA PRO A 28 9.78 -1.60 -1.57
C PRO A 28 10.69 -2.83 -1.65
N LYS A 29 11.17 -3.28 -0.49
CA LYS A 29 12.05 -4.45 -0.35
C LYS A 29 11.22 -5.70 -0.04
N ASP A 30 11.77 -6.85 -0.41
CA ASP A 30 11.19 -8.13 -0.03
C ASP A 30 11.25 -8.34 1.49
N ALA A 31 10.30 -9.13 2.01
CA ALA A 31 10.26 -9.47 3.42
C ALA A 31 11.50 -10.31 3.81
N THR A 32 12.25 -9.85 4.82
CA THR A 32 13.40 -10.59 5.35
C THR A 32 12.98 -11.91 6.01
N ALA A 33 13.94 -12.83 6.21
CA ALA A 33 13.68 -14.09 6.91
C ALA A 33 13.10 -13.89 8.32
N ALA A 34 13.60 -12.90 9.07
CA ALA A 34 13.09 -12.55 10.40
C ALA A 34 11.63 -12.06 10.33
N THR A 35 11.31 -11.20 9.36
CA THR A 35 9.94 -10.73 9.13
C THR A 35 8.99 -11.87 8.76
N GLN A 36 9.42 -12.79 7.89
CA GLN A 36 8.62 -13.94 7.51
C GLN A 36 8.35 -14.88 8.69
N GLN A 37 9.38 -15.15 9.52
CA GLN A 37 9.24 -15.99 10.70
C GLN A 37 8.26 -15.39 11.71
N ALA A 38 8.38 -14.08 11.99
CA ALA A 38 7.45 -13.38 12.87
C ALA A 38 6.00 -13.44 12.35
N ASN A 39 5.80 -13.23 11.05
CA ASN A 39 4.47 -13.32 10.43
C ASN A 39 3.90 -14.76 10.49
N ASN A 40 4.72 -15.79 10.27
CA ASN A 40 4.28 -17.18 10.34
C ASN A 40 3.92 -17.61 11.77
N ALA A 41 4.60 -17.07 12.79
CA ALA A 41 4.31 -17.38 14.19
C ALA A 41 2.89 -16.96 14.60
N LEU A 42 2.34 -15.90 13.99
CA LEU A 42 0.96 -15.45 14.22
C LEU A 42 -0.07 -16.51 13.86
N PHE A 43 0.22 -17.38 12.89
CA PHE A 43 -0.70 -18.44 12.47
C PHE A 43 -1.01 -19.44 13.59
N ASN A 44 -0.05 -19.65 14.50
CA ASN A 44 -0.22 -20.55 15.64
C ASN A 44 -0.82 -19.85 16.87
N GLN A 45 -0.91 -18.51 16.86
CA GLN A 45 -1.39 -17.71 17.99
C GLN A 45 -2.85 -17.26 17.81
N LEU A 46 -3.30 -17.14 16.56
CA LEU A 46 -4.64 -16.64 16.24
C LEU A 46 -5.48 -17.73 15.55
N PRO A 47 -6.80 -17.77 15.79
CA PRO A 47 -7.69 -18.78 15.23
C PRO A 47 -8.04 -18.49 13.76
N PHE A 48 -7.07 -18.53 12.85
CA PHE A 48 -7.29 -18.26 11.42
C PHE A 48 -8.20 -19.29 10.72
N SER A 49 -8.51 -20.43 11.36
CA SER A 49 -9.51 -21.39 10.89
C SER A 49 -10.96 -20.94 11.16
N ASP A 50 -11.16 -19.96 12.04
CA ASP A 50 -12.48 -19.37 12.27
C ASP A 50 -12.83 -18.43 11.12
N ASN A 51 -13.86 -18.79 10.36
CA ASN A 51 -14.34 -18.04 9.19
C ASN A 51 -15.65 -17.31 9.46
N THR A 52 -16.02 -17.12 10.73
CA THR A 52 -17.27 -16.47 11.14
C THR A 52 -17.39 -15.05 10.57
N ASP A 53 -16.30 -14.28 10.56
CA ASP A 53 -16.28 -12.92 10.02
C ASP A 53 -16.58 -12.87 8.53
N PHE A 54 -16.07 -13.83 7.73
CA PHE A 54 -16.40 -13.91 6.31
C PHE A 54 -17.87 -14.23 6.10
N THR A 55 -18.42 -15.15 6.89
CA THR A 55 -19.84 -15.52 6.82
C THR A 55 -20.72 -14.32 7.17
N ASN A 56 -20.37 -13.60 8.24
CA ASN A 56 -21.11 -12.40 8.66
C ASN A 56 -21.01 -11.27 7.64
N ALA A 57 -19.86 -11.09 6.97
CA ALA A 57 -19.71 -10.10 5.91
C ALA A 57 -20.60 -10.37 4.68
N HIS A 58 -20.96 -11.63 4.42
CA HIS A 58 -21.86 -12.00 3.34
C HIS A 58 -23.35 -12.04 3.74
N LYS A 59 -23.66 -12.04 5.04
CA LYS A 59 -25.05 -12.02 5.51
C LYS A 59 -25.74 -10.71 5.14
N GLY A 60 -26.96 -10.81 4.62
CA GLY A 60 -27.74 -9.63 4.24
C GLY A 60 -27.22 -8.89 3.01
N PHE A 61 -26.34 -9.51 2.21
CA PHE A 61 -25.91 -8.94 0.94
C PHE A 61 -27.09 -8.81 -0.03
N ILE A 62 -27.35 -7.58 -0.49
CA ILE A 62 -28.48 -7.26 -1.38
C ILE A 62 -28.04 -7.13 -2.83
N ALA A 63 -26.95 -6.39 -3.08
CA ALA A 63 -26.39 -6.21 -4.43
C ALA A 63 -24.92 -5.77 -4.37
N PRO A 64 -24.11 -6.12 -5.38
CA PRO A 64 -22.75 -5.61 -5.49
C PRO A 64 -22.77 -4.12 -5.85
N LEU A 65 -21.74 -3.39 -5.42
CA LEU A 65 -21.55 -2.02 -5.87
C LEU A 65 -21.30 -1.97 -7.39
N PRO A 66 -21.84 -0.97 -8.11
CA PRO A 66 -21.55 -0.77 -9.53
C PRO A 66 -20.04 -0.66 -9.77
N GLN A 67 -19.54 -1.34 -10.81
CA GLN A 67 -18.10 -1.43 -11.11
C GLN A 67 -17.50 -0.17 -11.73
N GLU A 68 -18.33 0.79 -12.13
CA GLU A 68 -17.89 2.02 -12.76
C GLU A 68 -17.04 2.87 -11.80
N ILE A 69 -16.51 4.01 -12.21
CA ILE A 69 -15.78 4.91 -11.30
C ILE A 69 -16.73 6.04 -10.92
N ILE A 70 -16.99 6.25 -9.62
CA ILE A 70 -17.71 7.46 -9.17
C ILE A 70 -16.76 8.65 -9.35
N LYS A 71 -17.05 9.48 -10.34
CA LYS A 71 -16.37 10.76 -10.58
C LYS A 71 -17.08 11.84 -9.75
N GLY A 72 -16.32 12.61 -8.97
CA GLY A 72 -16.83 13.83 -8.34
C GLY A 72 -16.94 14.98 -9.34
N GLU A 73 -17.55 16.10 -8.93
CA GLU A 73 -17.83 17.27 -9.80
C GLU A 73 -16.60 17.82 -10.54
N GLN A 74 -15.39 17.64 -9.99
CA GLN A 74 -14.13 18.15 -10.56
C GLN A 74 -13.29 17.06 -11.25
N GLY A 75 -13.84 15.87 -11.49
CA GLY A 75 -13.09 14.74 -12.07
C GLY A 75 -12.15 14.04 -11.09
N MET A 76 -12.13 14.46 -9.81
CA MET A 76 -11.47 13.70 -8.74
C MET A 76 -12.17 12.36 -8.51
N LEU A 77 -11.38 11.30 -8.40
CA LEU A 77 -11.83 9.96 -8.01
C LEU A 77 -12.36 10.03 -6.58
N SER A 78 -13.69 10.03 -6.41
CA SER A 78 -14.31 10.08 -5.09
C SER A 78 -14.31 8.72 -4.38
N GLY A 79 -13.92 7.65 -5.08
CA GLY A 79 -13.80 6.30 -4.52
C GLY A 79 -12.85 5.42 -5.32
N ILE A 80 -11.82 4.89 -4.67
CA ILE A 80 -10.91 3.89 -5.25
C ILE A 80 -11.56 2.51 -5.10
N ARG A 81 -12.10 1.94 -6.17
CA ARG A 81 -12.83 0.65 -6.15
C ARG A 81 -12.00 -0.60 -6.46
N ASN A 82 -10.82 -0.45 -7.07
CA ASN A 82 -10.07 -1.60 -7.63
C ASN A 82 -8.66 -1.78 -7.05
N SER A 83 -8.42 -1.36 -5.81
CA SER A 83 -7.10 -1.39 -5.17
C SER A 83 -6.72 -2.71 -4.48
N THR A 84 -7.61 -3.71 -4.43
CA THR A 84 -7.36 -4.97 -3.70
C THR A 84 -7.25 -6.27 -4.55
N PRO A 85 -6.73 -6.28 -5.79
CA PRO A 85 -6.55 -7.54 -6.54
C PRO A 85 -5.47 -8.44 -5.91
N LEU A 86 -4.47 -7.84 -5.27
CA LEU A 86 -3.40 -8.57 -4.57
C LEU A 86 -3.93 -9.29 -3.34
N LEU A 87 -4.82 -8.66 -2.56
CA LEU A 87 -5.41 -9.25 -1.36
C LEU A 87 -6.25 -10.50 -1.70
N LYS A 88 -7.05 -10.44 -2.78
CA LYS A 88 -7.81 -11.59 -3.29
C LYS A 88 -6.89 -12.77 -3.68
N ARG A 89 -5.73 -12.49 -4.28
CA ARG A 89 -4.75 -13.52 -4.67
C ARG A 89 -4.13 -14.20 -3.44
N VAL A 90 -3.76 -13.42 -2.42
CA VAL A 90 -3.13 -13.94 -1.19
C VAL A 90 -4.10 -14.82 -0.39
N ILE A 91 -5.36 -14.39 -0.23
CA ILE A 91 -6.38 -15.16 0.51
C ILE A 91 -6.66 -16.51 -0.18
N LYS A 92 -6.76 -16.54 -1.51
CA LYS A 92 -7.06 -17.77 -2.28
C LYS A 92 -6.02 -18.90 -2.11
N HIS A 93 -4.75 -18.57 -1.85
CA HIS A 93 -3.66 -19.56 -1.80
C HIS A 93 -3.30 -20.01 -0.37
N ARG A 94 -3.85 -19.37 0.67
CA ARG A 94 -3.43 -19.59 2.08
C ARG A 94 -4.55 -20.05 3.02
N ILE A 95 -5.80 -19.99 2.60
CA ILE A 95 -6.95 -20.48 3.38
C ILE A 95 -7.70 -21.50 2.50
N PRO A 96 -7.69 -22.81 2.83
CA PRO A 96 -8.48 -23.77 2.08
C PRO A 96 -9.96 -23.54 2.40
N LEU A 97 -10.74 -23.35 1.33
CA LEU A 97 -12.21 -23.42 1.28
C LEU A 97 -12.97 -22.24 1.91
N ILE A 98 -12.91 -21.09 1.25
CA ILE A 98 -14.15 -20.34 0.99
C ILE A 98 -14.33 -20.34 -0.53
N PRO A 99 -15.39 -20.97 -1.08
CA PRO A 99 -15.71 -20.78 -2.48
C PRO A 99 -16.03 -19.30 -2.66
N VAL A 100 -15.07 -18.56 -3.21
CA VAL A 100 -15.34 -17.27 -3.81
C VAL A 100 -16.21 -17.61 -5.02
N TYR A 101 -17.53 -17.67 -4.81
CA TYR A 101 -18.49 -17.73 -5.89
C TYR A 101 -18.29 -16.47 -6.71
N GLY A 102 -17.45 -16.61 -7.74
CA GLY A 102 -17.43 -15.69 -8.86
C GLY A 102 -18.84 -15.68 -9.42
N VAL A 103 -19.44 -14.51 -9.41
CA VAL A 103 -20.60 -14.21 -10.26
C VAL A 103 -20.10 -14.46 -11.69
N ASN A 104 -20.38 -15.65 -12.22
CA ASN A 104 -20.26 -15.95 -13.63
C ASN A 104 -21.35 -15.12 -14.33
N LEU A 105 -20.92 -14.02 -14.95
CA LEU A 105 -21.72 -13.29 -15.92
C LEU A 105 -21.51 -14.00 -17.26
N SER A 106 -22.48 -14.83 -17.66
CA SER A 106 -22.78 -15.07 -19.07
C SER A 106 -23.71 -13.98 -19.56
#